data_AF-A0AB39BSD9-F1
#
_entry.id   AF-A0AB39BSD9-F1
#
_cell.length_a   1.000
_cell.length_b   1.000
_cell.length_c   1.000
_cell.angle_alpha   90.00
_cell.angle_beta   90.00
_cell.angle_gamma   90.00
#
_symmetry.space_group_name_H-M   'P 1'
#
loop_
_entity.id
_entity.type
_entity.pdbx_description
1 polymer ?
#
loop_
_entity_poly.entity_id
_entity_poly.type
_entity_poly.pdbx_seq_one_letter_code
_entity_poly.pdbx_strand_id
1 'polypeptide(L)'
;MSVTTDQYNYWNELADIKDELAARDWFPGTSGNLSIKVSDDPLTFLVTASGKDKRKRTDEDFLLVDSDGQPVEITNLKPSAETVLHQRIYQKTDAGCSLHVHTVDNNVISDLYGDQGSITFQNQELIKAFNIWEEDGKITIPIVENYADLPRLGDAVAEKITPGVYGILIRNHGITVWGRNGFEAKRHLEAFEFLFSYHVKMRLLN
;
A
#
# COMPACT_ATOMS: atom_id res chain seq x y z
N MET A 1 2.09 -29.42 4.45
CA MET A 1 1.06 -29.17 3.43
C MET A 1 1.76 -28.51 2.27
N SER A 2 1.54 -28.97 1.04
CA SER A 2 2.21 -28.40 -0.14
C SER A 2 1.59 -27.05 -0.44
N VAL A 3 2.37 -25.98 -0.36
CA VAL A 3 2.04 -24.68 -0.95
C VAL A 3 1.60 -24.93 -2.39
N THR A 4 0.41 -24.46 -2.77
CA THR A 4 -0.04 -24.60 -4.16
C THR A 4 0.91 -23.83 -5.08
N THR A 5 1.09 -24.28 -6.32
CA THR A 5 1.98 -23.60 -7.28
C THR A 5 1.64 -22.11 -7.41
N ASP A 6 0.36 -21.76 -7.33
CA ASP A 6 -0.11 -20.37 -7.40
C ASP A 6 0.28 -19.56 -6.17
N GLN A 7 0.12 -20.11 -4.96
CA GLN A 7 0.57 -19.43 -3.73
C GLN A 7 2.09 -19.20 -3.74
N TYR A 8 2.88 -20.15 -4.26
CA TYR A 8 4.32 -19.97 -4.42
C TYR A 8 4.68 -18.86 -5.42
N ASN A 9 3.94 -18.74 -6.52
CA ASN A 9 4.15 -17.68 -7.50
C ASN A 9 3.83 -16.30 -6.91
N TYR A 10 2.68 -16.15 -6.25
CA TYR A 10 2.30 -14.90 -5.58
C TYR A 10 3.26 -14.52 -4.45
N TRP A 11 3.77 -15.51 -3.71
CA TRP A 11 4.78 -15.26 -2.69
C TRP A 11 6.06 -14.68 -3.29
N ASN A 12 6.54 -15.25 -4.39
CA ASN A 12 7.75 -14.74 -5.06
C ASN A 12 7.54 -13.36 -5.67
N GLU A 13 6.38 -13.10 -6.31
CA GLU A 13 6.05 -11.77 -6.82
C GLU A 13 6.07 -10.73 -5.69
N LEU A 14 5.43 -11.02 -4.56
CA LEU A 14 5.39 -10.10 -3.42
C LEU A 14 6.78 -9.92 -2.76
N ALA A 15 7.58 -10.98 -2.71
CA ALA A 15 8.96 -10.93 -2.22
C ALA A 15 9.86 -10.08 -3.13
N ASP A 16 9.72 -10.21 -4.45
CA ASP A 16 10.48 -9.41 -5.42
C ASP A 16 10.13 -7.92 -5.31
N ILE A 17 8.83 -7.60 -5.16
CA ILE A 17 8.37 -6.23 -4.88
C ILE A 17 8.99 -5.74 -3.57
N LYS A 18 8.92 -6.53 -2.49
CA LYS A 18 9.50 -6.15 -1.20
C LYS A 18 10.99 -5.83 -1.31
N ASP A 19 11.75 -6.68 -2.00
CA ASP A 19 13.20 -6.50 -2.15
C ASP A 19 13.51 -5.19 -2.91
N GLU A 20 12.75 -4.87 -3.96
CA GLU A 20 12.89 -3.62 -4.70
C GLU A 20 12.58 -2.38 -3.85
N LEU A 21 11.47 -2.41 -3.09
CA LEU A 21 11.08 -1.29 -2.24
C LEU A 21 12.03 -1.13 -1.03
N ALA A 22 12.56 -2.24 -0.50
CA ALA A 22 13.57 -2.22 0.56
C ALA A 22 14.89 -1.62 0.07
N ALA A 23 15.31 -1.90 -1.17
CA ALA A 23 16.48 -1.30 -1.79
C ALA A 23 16.37 0.22 -2.00
N ARG A 24 15.14 0.76 -1.93
CA ARG A 24 14.83 2.21 -2.02
C ARG A 24 14.64 2.87 -0.66
N ASP A 25 14.86 2.14 0.43
CA ASP A 25 14.70 2.60 1.81
C ASP A 25 13.26 3.00 2.19
N TRP A 26 12.25 2.32 1.64
CA TRP A 26 10.83 2.63 1.88
C TRP A 26 10.20 1.92 3.08
N PHE A 27 10.99 1.13 3.83
CA PHE A 27 10.58 0.45 5.06
C PHE A 27 11.47 0.81 6.28
N PRO A 28 11.69 2.10 6.58
CA PRO A 28 12.52 2.50 7.72
C PRO A 28 11.97 1.93 9.03
N GLY A 29 12.82 1.28 9.82
CA GLY A 29 12.44 0.79 11.15
C GLY A 29 11.39 -0.34 11.12
N THR A 30 11.41 -1.22 10.11
CA THR A 30 10.44 -2.32 9.92
C THR A 30 9.02 -1.87 9.58
N SER A 31 8.87 -0.62 9.15
CA SER A 31 7.59 -0.04 8.76
C SER A 31 6.98 -0.66 7.51
N GLY A 32 5.74 -0.27 7.23
CA GLY A 32 5.00 -0.72 6.06
C GLY A 32 4.60 -2.19 6.10
N ASN A 33 3.77 -2.57 5.15
CA ASN A 33 3.40 -3.96 4.87
C ASN A 33 2.86 -4.07 3.46
N LEU A 34 3.04 -5.25 2.90
CA LEU A 34 2.63 -5.59 1.55
C LEU A 34 1.66 -6.77 1.60
N SER A 35 0.77 -6.79 0.62
CA SER A 35 -0.21 -7.84 0.46
C SER A 35 -0.50 -8.14 -1.01
N ILE A 36 -0.68 -9.42 -1.33
CA ILE A 36 -1.13 -9.89 -2.65
C ILE A 36 -2.25 -10.92 -2.51
N LYS A 37 -3.33 -10.73 -3.28
CA LYS A 37 -4.51 -11.59 -3.26
C LYS A 37 -4.22 -12.90 -3.97
N VAL A 38 -4.59 -14.00 -3.34
CA VAL A 38 -4.36 -15.37 -3.82
C VAL A 38 -5.66 -15.98 -4.37
N SER A 39 -6.80 -15.69 -3.75
CA SER A 39 -8.11 -16.17 -4.18
C SER A 39 -9.19 -15.13 -3.87
N ASP A 40 -10.24 -15.07 -4.70
CA ASP A 40 -11.42 -14.21 -4.49
C ASP A 40 -12.54 -14.91 -3.71
N ASP A 41 -12.72 -16.22 -3.89
CA ASP A 41 -13.78 -17.00 -3.23
C ASP A 41 -13.31 -18.42 -2.85
N PRO A 42 -13.00 -18.68 -1.56
CA PRO A 42 -12.97 -17.69 -0.48
C PRO A 42 -11.84 -16.67 -0.70
N LEU A 43 -12.05 -15.44 -0.23
CA LEU A 43 -11.03 -14.40 -0.26
C LEU A 43 -9.85 -14.84 0.62
N THR A 44 -8.68 -15.00 0.01
CA THR A 44 -7.41 -15.23 0.72
C THR A 44 -6.31 -14.39 0.10
N PHE A 45 -5.37 -13.96 0.93
CA PHE A 45 -4.26 -13.13 0.48
C PHE A 45 -3.02 -13.36 1.35
N LEU A 46 -1.84 -13.25 0.74
CA LEU A 46 -0.57 -13.22 1.45
C LEU A 46 -0.38 -11.82 2.01
N VAL A 47 -0.06 -11.71 3.29
CA VAL A 47 0.28 -10.44 3.94
C VAL A 47 1.61 -10.56 4.65
N THR A 48 2.27 -9.42 4.79
CA THR A 48 3.53 -9.29 5.52
C THR A 48 3.40 -9.72 6.98
N ALA A 49 4.33 -10.56 7.45
CA ALA A 49 4.45 -10.94 8.85
C ALA A 49 5.00 -9.78 9.70
N SER A 50 4.45 -9.65 10.91
CA SER A 50 4.83 -8.63 11.88
C SER A 50 6.26 -8.83 12.41
N GLY A 51 6.97 -7.72 12.64
CA GLY A 51 8.28 -7.72 13.32
C GLY A 51 9.45 -8.32 12.52
N LYS A 52 9.28 -8.57 11.21
CA LYS A 52 10.36 -9.07 10.34
C LYS A 52 11.16 -7.92 9.74
N ASP A 53 12.48 -8.11 9.67
CA ASP A 53 13.40 -7.22 8.95
C ASP A 53 13.11 -7.25 7.45
N LYS A 54 12.56 -6.15 6.92
CA LYS A 54 12.13 -6.06 5.51
C LYS A 54 13.26 -6.08 4.50
N ARG A 55 14.52 -5.90 4.93
CA ARG A 55 15.69 -5.98 4.06
C ARG A 55 16.23 -7.40 3.88
N LYS A 56 15.75 -8.36 4.68
CA LYS A 56 16.10 -9.78 4.51
C LYS A 56 14.97 -10.49 3.81
N ARG A 57 15.29 -11.34 2.83
CA ARG A 57 14.35 -12.28 2.24
C ARG A 57 14.36 -13.57 3.04
N THR A 58 13.22 -13.95 3.58
CA THR A 58 13.04 -15.16 4.40
C THR A 58 11.69 -15.78 4.12
N ASP A 59 11.57 -17.09 4.23
CA ASP A 59 10.29 -17.79 4.05
C ASP A 59 9.21 -17.35 5.06
N GLU A 60 9.61 -16.63 6.12
CA GLU A 60 8.75 -16.07 7.16
C GLU A 60 8.24 -14.65 6.85
N ASP A 61 8.54 -14.10 5.67
CA ASP A 61 8.20 -12.73 5.29
C ASP A 61 6.69 -12.52 5.16
N PHE A 62 5.99 -13.53 4.68
CA PHE A 62 4.56 -13.48 4.40
C PHE A 62 3.84 -14.72 4.93
N LEU A 63 2.58 -14.55 5.30
CA LEU A 63 1.67 -15.64 5.64
C LEU A 63 0.33 -15.44 4.92
N LEU A 64 -0.34 -16.56 4.63
CA LEU A 64 -1.66 -16.57 4.01
C LEU A 64 -2.73 -16.32 5.07
N VAL A 65 -3.61 -15.35 4.82
CA VAL A 65 -4.75 -15.02 5.67
C VAL A 65 -6.07 -15.05 4.90
N ASP A 66 -7.17 -15.21 5.63
CA ASP A 66 -8.53 -15.17 5.10
C ASP A 66 -9.09 -13.73 5.04
N SER A 67 -10.38 -13.59 4.68
CA SER A 67 -11.08 -12.30 4.62
C SER A 67 -11.11 -11.53 5.94
N ASP A 68 -10.95 -12.22 7.07
CA ASP A 68 -10.92 -11.65 8.42
C ASP A 68 -9.48 -11.43 8.91
N GLY A 69 -8.48 -11.70 8.06
CA GLY A 69 -7.05 -11.54 8.35
C GLY A 69 -6.51 -12.58 9.32
N GLN A 70 -7.24 -13.68 9.52
CA GLN A 70 -6.76 -14.79 10.32
C GLN A 70 -5.89 -15.72 9.48
N PRO A 71 -4.78 -16.26 10.02
CA PRO A 71 -3.97 -17.23 9.31
C PRO A 71 -4.81 -18.43 8.85
N VAL A 72 -4.71 -18.78 7.57
CA VAL A 72 -5.40 -19.95 6.99
C VAL A 72 -4.75 -21.27 7.42
N GLU A 73 -3.44 -21.23 7.69
CA GLU A 73 -2.64 -22.38 8.11
C GLU A 73 -2.14 -22.22 9.55
N ILE A 74 -1.83 -23.35 10.20
CA ILE A 74 -1.20 -23.34 11.52
C ILE A 74 0.23 -22.80 11.37
N THR A 75 0.49 -21.64 11.97
CA THR A 75 1.78 -20.97 11.93
C THR A 75 2.07 -20.22 13.23
N ASN A 76 3.35 -20.01 13.53
CA ASN A 76 3.79 -19.12 14.61
C ASN A 76 3.93 -17.66 14.16
N LEU A 77 3.78 -17.40 12.84
CA LEU A 77 3.80 -16.06 12.29
C LEU A 77 2.54 -15.30 12.69
N LYS A 78 2.69 -13.99 12.88
CA LYS A 78 1.57 -13.08 13.13
C LYS A 78 1.42 -12.14 11.94
N PRO A 79 0.20 -11.93 11.42
CA PRO A 79 -0.02 -10.92 10.38
C PRO A 79 0.32 -9.53 10.91
N SER A 80 0.64 -8.60 10.00
CA SER A 80 0.80 -7.19 10.35
C SER A 80 -0.43 -6.68 11.10
N ALA A 81 -0.24 -5.79 12.07
CA ALA A 81 -1.36 -5.13 12.74
C ALA A 81 -2.26 -4.39 11.73
N GLU A 82 -1.67 -3.85 10.67
CA GLU A 82 -2.37 -3.08 9.64
C GLU A 82 -3.00 -3.94 8.53
N THR A 83 -3.08 -5.27 8.72
CA THR A 83 -3.75 -6.17 7.77
C THR A 83 -5.18 -5.72 7.44
N VAL A 84 -5.85 -5.04 8.38
CA VAL A 84 -7.17 -4.44 8.19
C VAL A 84 -7.23 -3.45 7.01
N LEU A 85 -6.15 -2.75 6.67
CA LEU A 85 -6.10 -1.85 5.53
C LEU A 85 -6.27 -2.62 4.22
N HIS A 86 -5.49 -3.69 4.05
CA HIS A 86 -5.56 -4.55 2.88
C HIS A 86 -6.91 -5.27 2.76
N GLN A 87 -7.47 -5.74 3.88
CA GLN A 87 -8.83 -6.32 3.90
C GLN A 87 -9.86 -5.37 3.32
N ARG A 88 -9.89 -4.13 3.80
CA ARG A 88 -10.85 -3.11 3.37
C ARG A 88 -10.67 -2.77 1.90
N ILE A 89 -9.44 -2.72 1.41
CA ILE A 89 -9.13 -2.52 -0.02
C ILE A 89 -9.68 -3.68 -0.85
N TYR A 90 -9.38 -4.94 -0.51
CA TYR A 90 -9.86 -6.08 -1.28
C TYR A 90 -11.39 -6.24 -1.22
N GLN A 91 -12.03 -5.86 -0.11
CA GLN A 91 -13.50 -5.88 0.03
C GLN A 91 -14.21 -4.81 -0.82
N LYS A 92 -13.52 -3.71 -1.15
CA LYS A 92 -14.12 -2.54 -1.83
C LYS A 92 -13.70 -2.38 -3.28
N THR A 93 -12.71 -3.15 -3.74
CA THR A 93 -12.08 -2.97 -5.06
C THR A 93 -11.81 -4.30 -5.73
N ASP A 94 -11.43 -4.26 -7.00
CA ASP A 94 -10.91 -5.39 -7.77
C ASP A 94 -9.39 -5.58 -7.59
N ALA A 95 -8.78 -5.00 -6.55
CA ALA A 95 -7.35 -5.06 -6.34
C ALA A 95 -6.84 -6.51 -6.21
N GLY A 96 -5.72 -6.78 -6.88
CA GLY A 96 -4.93 -8.00 -6.74
C GLY A 96 -3.70 -7.81 -5.85
N CYS A 97 -3.21 -6.57 -5.70
CA CYS A 97 -2.07 -6.25 -4.85
C CYS A 97 -2.28 -4.91 -4.14
N SER A 98 -1.85 -4.83 -2.88
CA SER A 98 -1.89 -3.62 -2.08
C SER A 98 -0.58 -3.43 -1.32
N LEU A 99 -0.05 -2.22 -1.36
CA LEU A 99 1.28 -1.89 -0.85
C LEU A 99 1.16 -0.71 0.11
N HIS A 100 1.71 -0.86 1.32
CA HIS A 100 1.79 0.20 2.32
C HIS A 100 3.26 0.48 2.66
N VAL A 101 3.70 1.71 2.47
CA VAL A 101 5.10 2.14 2.67
C VAL A 101 5.20 3.47 3.38
N HIS A 102 6.32 3.70 4.06
CA HIS A 102 6.56 4.90 4.83
C HIS A 102 7.82 5.58 4.30
N THR A 103 7.64 6.70 3.60
CA THR A 103 8.75 7.53 3.12
C THR A 103 8.69 8.89 3.80
N VAL A 104 9.81 9.61 3.82
CA VAL A 104 9.83 10.96 4.37
C VAL A 104 8.88 11.87 3.60
N ASP A 105 8.91 11.79 2.26
CA ASP A 105 8.12 12.68 1.41
C ASP A 105 6.62 12.43 1.57
N ASN A 106 6.17 11.18 1.68
CA ASN A 106 4.75 10.87 1.91
C ASN A 106 4.27 11.32 3.30
N ASN A 107 5.12 11.21 4.32
CA ASN A 107 4.84 11.71 5.67
C ASN A 107 4.73 13.24 5.67
N VAL A 108 5.69 13.93 5.07
CA VAL A 108 5.69 15.41 4.95
C VAL A 108 4.44 15.90 4.22
N ILE A 109 4.08 15.29 3.09
CA ILE A 109 2.86 15.66 2.35
C ILE A 109 1.62 15.41 3.20
N SER A 110 1.53 14.26 3.87
CA SER A 110 0.37 13.95 4.71
C SER A 110 0.18 14.94 5.86
N ASP A 111 1.27 15.46 6.44
CA ASP A 111 1.22 16.43 7.52
C ASP A 111 0.86 17.84 7.01
N LEU A 112 1.50 18.27 5.92
CA LEU A 112 1.28 19.59 5.30
C LEU A 112 -0.16 19.79 4.82
N TYR A 113 -0.81 18.71 4.37
CA TYR A 113 -2.14 18.77 3.76
C TYR A 113 -3.23 18.05 4.59
N GLY A 114 -2.89 17.57 5.79
CA GLY A 114 -3.79 16.79 6.63
C GLY A 114 -5.08 17.52 6.95
N ASP A 115 -5.00 18.82 7.24
CA ASP A 115 -6.17 19.64 7.57
C ASP A 115 -7.10 19.86 6.38
N GLN A 116 -6.59 19.78 5.14
CA GLN A 116 -7.38 19.82 3.91
C GLN A 116 -8.00 18.44 3.57
N GLY A 117 -7.54 17.37 4.21
CA GLY A 117 -8.01 16.00 4.01
C GLY A 117 -7.69 15.40 2.63
N SER A 118 -6.92 16.10 1.79
CA SER A 118 -6.46 15.63 0.48
C SER A 118 -5.44 16.59 -0.12
N ILE A 119 -4.69 16.10 -1.12
CA ILE A 119 -3.88 16.91 -2.02
C ILE A 119 -4.13 16.51 -3.47
N THR A 120 -4.16 17.49 -4.37
CA THR A 120 -4.30 17.30 -5.82
C THR A 120 -3.01 17.70 -6.54
N PHE A 121 -2.51 16.83 -7.40
CA PHE A 121 -1.39 17.10 -8.32
C PHE A 121 -1.89 17.30 -9.74
N GLN A 122 -1.23 18.19 -10.49
CA GLN A 122 -1.59 18.56 -11.86
C GLN A 122 -0.35 19.05 -12.65
N ASN A 123 -0.32 18.79 -13.95
CA ASN A 123 0.74 19.18 -14.89
C ASN A 123 2.07 18.40 -14.74
N GLN A 124 2.05 17.16 -14.22
CA GLN A 124 3.22 16.27 -14.20
C GLN A 124 2.94 15.03 -15.03
N GLU A 125 3.91 14.64 -15.86
CA GLU A 125 3.81 13.51 -16.80
C GLU A 125 3.42 12.19 -16.09
N LEU A 126 3.87 12.00 -14.85
CA LEU A 126 3.60 10.77 -14.08
C LEU A 126 2.13 10.59 -13.70
N ILE A 127 1.26 11.58 -13.89
CA ILE A 127 -0.20 11.43 -13.68
C ILE A 127 -0.78 10.37 -14.65
N LYS A 128 -0.15 10.16 -15.81
CA LYS A 128 -0.50 9.09 -16.76
C LYS A 128 -0.39 7.68 -16.17
N ALA A 129 0.39 7.51 -15.11
CA ALA A 129 0.46 6.27 -14.34
C ALA A 129 -0.89 5.89 -13.67
N PHE A 130 -1.86 6.80 -13.62
CA PHE A 130 -3.21 6.55 -13.10
C PHE A 130 -4.25 6.39 -14.22
N ASN A 131 -3.80 6.20 -15.47
CA ASN A 131 -4.64 6.16 -16.68
C ASN A 131 -5.37 7.48 -16.97
N ILE A 132 -4.79 8.59 -16.55
CA ILE A 132 -5.25 9.97 -16.76
C ILE A 132 -4.35 10.59 -17.83
N TRP A 133 -4.86 10.82 -19.04
CA TRP A 133 -4.04 11.13 -20.22
C TRP A 133 -4.22 12.55 -20.76
N GLU A 134 -5.27 13.22 -20.33
CA GLU A 134 -5.56 14.62 -20.64
C GLU A 134 -4.45 15.57 -20.18
N GLU A 135 -4.24 16.64 -20.94
CA GLU A 135 -3.17 17.63 -20.71
C GLU A 135 -3.30 18.35 -19.35
N ASP A 136 -4.54 18.58 -18.89
CA ASP A 136 -4.88 19.17 -17.60
C ASP A 136 -5.24 18.12 -16.54
N GLY A 137 -4.84 16.87 -16.76
CA GLY A 137 -5.10 15.73 -15.89
C GLY A 137 -4.70 15.97 -14.44
N LYS A 138 -5.58 15.55 -13.53
CA LYS A 138 -5.41 15.75 -12.09
C LYS A 138 -5.57 14.44 -11.36
N ILE A 139 -4.67 14.21 -10.41
CA ILE A 139 -4.81 13.11 -9.46
C ILE A 139 -4.94 13.68 -8.06
N THR A 140 -6.00 13.27 -7.37
CA THR A 140 -6.23 13.64 -5.96
C THR A 140 -6.01 12.42 -5.10
N ILE A 141 -5.17 12.57 -4.08
CA ILE A 141 -5.00 11.56 -3.04
C ILE A 141 -5.64 12.06 -1.74
N PRO A 142 -6.64 11.34 -1.21
CA PRO A 142 -7.22 11.65 0.09
C PRO A 142 -6.23 11.36 1.23
N ILE A 143 -6.39 12.10 2.32
CA ILE A 143 -5.63 11.95 3.55
C ILE A 143 -6.60 11.62 4.67
N VAL A 144 -6.29 10.61 5.47
CA VAL A 144 -7.05 10.22 6.66
C VAL A 144 -6.21 10.41 7.92
N GLU A 145 -6.87 10.63 9.04
CA GLU A 145 -6.21 10.73 10.34
C GLU A 145 -5.67 9.37 10.81
N ASN A 146 -4.53 9.41 11.50
CA ASN A 146 -3.88 8.21 12.02
C ASN A 146 -4.52 7.76 13.35
N TYR A 147 -5.52 6.89 13.25
CA TYR A 147 -6.18 6.31 14.42
C TYR A 147 -5.40 5.12 14.97
N ALA A 148 -5.11 5.14 16.28
CA ALA A 148 -4.55 3.99 16.99
C ALA A 148 -5.53 2.79 17.04
N ASP A 149 -6.83 3.07 16.93
CA ASP A 149 -7.87 2.06 16.73
C ASP A 149 -7.85 1.61 15.26
N LEU A 150 -7.31 0.41 15.02
CA LEU A 150 -7.08 -0.15 13.69
C LEU A 150 -8.39 -0.42 12.91
N PRO A 151 -9.45 -1.01 13.51
CA PRO A 151 -10.77 -1.05 12.88
C PRO A 151 -11.26 0.34 12.42
N ARG A 152 -11.17 1.36 13.28
CA ARG A 152 -11.56 2.73 12.91
C ARG A 152 -10.70 3.30 11.78
N LEU A 153 -9.40 3.04 11.79
CA LEU A 153 -8.49 3.41 10.71
C LEU A 153 -8.90 2.74 9.38
N GLY A 154 -9.16 1.43 9.43
CA GLY A 154 -9.60 0.66 8.26
C GLY A 154 -10.91 1.19 7.69
N ASP A 155 -11.88 1.53 8.53
CA ASP A 155 -13.16 2.09 8.10
C ASP A 155 -12.99 3.50 7.50
N ALA A 156 -12.16 4.36 8.10
CA ALA A 156 -11.85 5.69 7.55
C ALA A 156 -11.15 5.60 6.19
N VAL A 157 -10.26 4.63 5.99
CA VAL A 157 -9.64 4.32 4.70
C VAL A 157 -10.70 3.83 3.71
N ALA A 158 -11.55 2.89 4.10
CA ALA A 158 -12.59 2.33 3.26
C ALA A 158 -13.59 3.38 2.75
N GLU A 159 -13.91 4.40 3.56
CA GLU A 159 -14.77 5.53 3.17
C GLU A 159 -14.18 6.39 2.05
N LYS A 160 -12.85 6.42 1.90
CA LYS A 160 -12.17 7.18 0.84
C LYS A 160 -12.00 6.38 -0.45
N ILE A 161 -12.33 5.09 -0.45
CA ILE A 161 -12.24 4.25 -1.65
C ILE A 161 -13.42 4.53 -2.57
N THR A 162 -13.17 5.32 -3.61
CA THR A 162 -14.11 5.62 -4.69
C THR A 162 -13.43 5.44 -6.05
N PRO A 163 -14.18 5.31 -7.17
CA PRO A 163 -13.58 5.30 -8.50
C PRO A 163 -12.64 6.49 -8.71
N GLY A 164 -11.44 6.23 -9.24
CA GLY A 164 -10.40 7.24 -9.45
C GLY A 164 -9.45 7.49 -8.27
N VAL A 165 -9.67 6.83 -7.11
CA VAL A 165 -8.70 6.81 -6.00
C VAL A 165 -7.81 5.58 -6.14
N TYR A 166 -6.50 5.82 -6.22
CA TYR A 166 -5.48 4.76 -6.41
C TYR A 166 -4.57 4.56 -5.19
N GLY A 167 -4.72 5.43 -4.19
CA GLY A 167 -3.97 5.40 -2.95
C GLY A 167 -4.56 6.35 -1.93
N ILE A 168 -4.24 6.13 -0.67
CA ILE A 168 -4.68 6.93 0.47
C ILE A 168 -3.46 7.19 1.35
N LEU A 169 -3.29 8.46 1.76
CA LEU A 169 -2.32 8.83 2.77
C LEU A 169 -2.95 8.73 4.16
N ILE A 170 -2.19 8.20 5.11
CA ILE A 170 -2.50 8.26 6.53
C ILE A 170 -1.56 9.29 7.16
N ARG A 171 -2.13 10.33 7.79
CA ARG A 171 -1.39 11.49 8.31
C ARG A 171 -0.29 11.07 9.28
N ASN A 172 0.94 11.53 9.06
CA ASN A 172 2.11 11.20 9.89
C ASN A 172 2.33 9.69 10.03
N HIS A 173 2.05 8.94 8.95
CA HIS A 173 2.17 7.49 8.93
C HIS A 173 2.76 7.02 7.60
N GLY A 174 2.02 7.09 6.49
CA GLY A 174 2.47 6.52 5.21
C GLY A 174 1.39 6.54 4.14
N ILE A 175 1.68 5.89 3.02
CA ILE A 175 0.75 5.71 1.90
C ILE A 175 0.37 4.24 1.76
N THR A 176 -0.92 3.97 1.56
CA THR A 176 -1.40 2.68 1.07
C THR A 176 -1.93 2.84 -0.36
N VAL A 177 -1.40 2.06 -1.31
CA VAL A 177 -1.87 2.00 -2.70
C VAL A 177 -2.34 0.61 -3.07
N TRP A 178 -3.03 0.49 -4.21
CA TRP A 178 -3.45 -0.80 -4.74
C TRP A 178 -3.54 -0.79 -6.27
N GLY A 179 -3.59 -1.99 -6.86
CA GLY A 179 -3.75 -2.21 -8.29
C GLY A 179 -4.25 -3.64 -8.56
N ARG A 180 -4.62 -3.95 -9.80
CA ARG A 180 -5.15 -5.28 -10.20
C ARG A 180 -4.10 -6.38 -10.09
N ASN A 181 -2.82 -6.04 -10.02
CA ASN A 181 -1.69 -6.94 -9.82
C ASN A 181 -0.50 -6.18 -9.21
N GLY A 182 0.59 -6.88 -8.90
CA GLY A 182 1.78 -6.28 -8.29
C GLY A 182 2.41 -5.18 -9.14
N PHE A 183 2.43 -5.35 -10.47
CA PHE A 183 2.96 -4.34 -11.39
C PHE A 183 2.16 -3.03 -11.33
N GLU A 184 0.82 -3.09 -11.40
CA GLU A 184 -0.02 -1.91 -11.36
C GLU A 184 0.03 -1.20 -9.99
N ALA A 185 0.01 -1.97 -8.89
CA ALA A 185 0.15 -1.41 -7.55
C ALA A 185 1.50 -0.70 -7.38
N LYS A 186 2.60 -1.31 -7.87
CA LYS A 186 3.94 -0.69 -7.84
C LYS A 186 3.98 0.58 -8.69
N ARG A 187 3.42 0.55 -9.90
CA ARG A 187 3.32 1.73 -10.77
C ARG A 187 2.61 2.90 -10.09
N HIS A 188 1.48 2.65 -9.41
CA HIS A 188 0.77 3.68 -8.65
C HIS A 188 1.62 4.22 -7.50
N LEU A 189 2.29 3.33 -6.75
CA LEU A 189 3.14 3.73 -5.64
C LEU A 189 4.27 4.66 -6.10
N GLU A 190 4.99 4.25 -7.14
CA GLU A 190 6.12 4.99 -7.69
C GLU A 190 5.73 6.36 -8.23
N ALA A 191 4.58 6.44 -8.89
CA ALA A 191 4.05 7.69 -9.39
C ALA A 191 3.69 8.64 -8.23
N PHE A 192 3.00 8.17 -7.20
CA PHE A 192 2.70 8.99 -6.02
C PHE A 192 3.97 9.46 -5.29
N GLU A 193 4.92 8.55 -5.02
CA GLU A 193 6.18 8.89 -4.35
C GLU A 193 7.00 9.92 -5.13
N PHE A 194 7.02 9.83 -6.46
CA PHE A 194 7.62 10.88 -7.29
C PHE A 194 6.88 12.22 -7.14
N LEU A 195 5.54 12.23 -7.21
CA LEU A 195 4.74 13.46 -7.07
C LEU A 195 4.96 14.12 -5.70
N PHE A 196 5.04 13.33 -4.64
CA PHE A 196 5.38 13.83 -3.29
C PHE A 196 6.76 14.44 -3.27
N SER A 197 7.77 13.72 -3.75
CA SER A 197 9.15 14.18 -3.74
C SER A 197 9.33 15.46 -4.57
N TYR A 198 8.72 15.51 -5.75
CA TYR A 198 8.68 16.69 -6.59
C TYR A 198 8.06 17.88 -5.84
N HIS A 199 6.89 17.67 -5.23
CA HIS A 199 6.17 18.72 -4.52
C HIS A 199 6.95 19.26 -3.30
N VAL A 200 7.53 18.37 -2.50
CA VAL A 200 8.38 18.74 -1.35
C VAL A 200 9.58 19.56 -1.84
N LYS A 201 10.29 19.11 -2.88
CA LYS A 201 11.43 19.84 -3.45
C LYS A 201 11.04 21.21 -3.98
N MET A 202 9.90 21.34 -4.66
CA MET A 202 9.39 22.64 -5.11
C MET A 202 9.12 23.59 -3.95
N ARG A 203 8.62 23.08 -2.81
CA ARG A 203 8.42 23.90 -1.60
C ARG A 203 9.71 24.31 -0.90
N LEU A 204 10.79 23.53 -1.01
CA LEU A 204 12.09 23.87 -0.44
C LEU A 204 12.86 24.93 -1.23
N LEU A 205 12.54 25.08 -2.53
CA LEU A 205 13.16 26.06 -3.42
C LEU A 205 12.49 27.45 -3.37
N ASN A 206 11.35 27.56 -2.69
CA ASN A 206 10.58 28.79 -2.50
C ASN A 206 10.82 29.37 -1.10
#